data_AF-A0A5J4RJ59-F1
#
_entry.id   AF-A0A5J4RJ59-F1
#
_cell.length_a   1.000
_cell.length_b   1.000
_cell.length_c   1.000
_cell.angle_alpha   90.00
_cell.angle_beta   90.00
_cell.angle_gamma   90.00
#
_symmetry.space_group_name_H-M   'P 1'
#
loop_
_entity.id
_entity.type
_entity.pdbx_description
1 polymer ?
#
loop_
_entity_poly.entity_id
_entity_poly.type
_entity_poly.pdbx_seq_one_letter_code
_entity_poly.pdbx_strand_id
1 'polypeptide(L)'
;MSPRNTWNSILPVATYEVLNNILAKHFSQALNSIGSLYYTNESFTNLSPIYGSTYPDYQGGVGTTLEVGSSAGVAIEPEAGLRTFSHNIRDNFLISIAALRAATEEKAVLLNHQKDFFKSALTSADKQAEKYIVFGSKNDKSLNSIFINHLLQHKIDVYELPAAFSQGDKKFEVGSAYVIPYRQAQYRVLQSIFEESTQLDGLNFYDISA
;
A
#
# COMPACT_ATOMS: atom_id res chain seq x y z
N MET A 1 5.53 -11.24 21.69
CA MET A 1 5.98 -9.92 21.21
C MET A 1 4.88 -9.35 20.34
N SER A 2 4.54 -8.07 20.48
CA SER A 2 3.27 -7.51 19.97
C SER A 2 3.21 -7.52 18.42
N PRO A 3 2.08 -7.90 17.79
CA PRO A 3 1.89 -7.85 16.33
C PRO A 3 1.82 -6.42 15.74
N ARG A 4 2.08 -5.37 16.53
CA ARG A 4 2.02 -3.96 16.10
C ARG A 4 3.30 -3.45 15.43
N ASN A 5 4.38 -4.23 15.43
CA ASN A 5 5.70 -3.79 14.96
C ASN A 5 5.79 -3.65 13.43
N THR A 6 4.75 -4.07 12.72
CA THR A 6 4.70 -4.13 11.25
C THR A 6 3.58 -3.30 10.64
N TRP A 7 2.83 -2.54 11.45
CA TRP A 7 1.75 -1.67 11.00
C TRP A 7 2.30 -0.29 10.68
N ASN A 8 1.81 0.30 9.60
CA ASN A 8 2.09 1.68 9.26
C ASN A 8 1.07 2.61 9.95
N SER A 9 1.56 3.58 10.71
CA SER A 9 0.75 4.55 11.47
C SER A 9 -0.05 5.53 10.58
N ILE A 10 0.33 5.66 9.31
CA ILE A 10 -0.39 6.42 8.29
C ILE A 10 -1.68 5.70 7.89
N LEU A 11 -1.80 4.38 8.05
CA LEU A 11 -3.00 3.65 7.68
C LEU A 11 -3.99 3.58 8.85
N PRO A 12 -5.32 3.62 8.60
CA PRO A 12 -6.30 3.42 9.66
C PRO A 12 -6.17 2.03 10.30
N VAL A 13 -6.29 1.96 11.63
CA VAL A 13 -6.25 0.69 12.39
C VAL A 13 -7.25 -0.34 11.85
N ALA A 14 -8.41 0.11 11.36
CA ALA A 14 -9.42 -0.75 10.76
C ALA A 14 -8.92 -1.58 9.58
N THR A 15 -7.92 -1.11 8.82
CA THR A 15 -7.29 -1.89 7.75
C THR A 15 -6.76 -3.22 8.29
N TYR A 16 -6.07 -3.18 9.44
CA TYR A 16 -5.46 -4.34 10.05
C TYR A 16 -6.45 -5.20 10.84
N GLU A 17 -7.29 -4.58 11.67
CA GLU A 17 -8.13 -5.31 12.61
C GLU A 17 -9.45 -5.80 11.99
N VAL A 18 -9.88 -5.21 10.87
CA VAL A 18 -11.17 -5.53 10.24
C VAL A 18 -10.97 -6.07 8.83
N LEU A 19 -10.34 -5.30 7.94
CA LEU A 19 -10.33 -5.61 6.52
C LEU A 19 -9.46 -6.84 6.22
N ASN A 20 -8.28 -6.95 6.83
CA ASN A 20 -7.43 -8.15 6.68
C ASN A 20 -8.12 -9.41 7.20
N ASN A 21 -8.87 -9.30 8.30
CA ASN A 21 -9.60 -10.42 8.88
C ASN A 21 -10.76 -10.88 8.00
N ILE A 22 -11.43 -9.96 7.30
CA ILE A 22 -12.42 -10.28 6.27
C ILE A 22 -11.79 -11.13 5.17
N LEU A 23 -10.66 -10.70 4.61
CA LEU A 23 -9.97 -11.46 3.57
C LEU A 23 -9.52 -12.83 4.06
N ALA A 24 -8.88 -12.88 5.23
CA ALA A 24 -8.41 -14.12 5.85
C ALA A 24 -9.55 -15.14 6.06
N LYS A 25 -10.72 -14.69 6.51
CA LYS A 25 -11.91 -15.55 6.67
C LYS A 25 -12.36 -16.16 5.35
N HIS A 26 -12.44 -15.37 4.28
CA HIS A 26 -12.89 -15.88 2.97
C HIS A 26 -11.86 -16.81 2.33
N PHE A 27 -10.57 -16.47 2.42
CA PHE A 27 -9.50 -17.30 1.89
C PHE A 27 -9.36 -18.63 2.63
N SER A 28 -9.40 -18.61 3.96
CA SER A 28 -9.38 -19.83 4.76
C SER A 28 -10.55 -20.75 4.43
N GLN A 29 -11.77 -20.22 4.29
CA GLN A 29 -12.93 -21.00 3.88
C GLN A 29 -12.74 -21.65 2.50
N ALA A 30 -12.25 -20.89 1.52
CA ALA A 30 -12.03 -21.41 0.16
C ALA A 30 -10.97 -22.52 0.14
N LEU A 31 -9.84 -22.33 0.83
CA LEU A 31 -8.75 -23.31 0.86
C LEU A 31 -9.09 -24.54 1.72
N ASN A 32 -9.79 -24.35 2.85
CA ASN A 32 -10.29 -25.46 3.67
C ASN A 32 -11.25 -26.37 2.87
N SER A 33 -12.06 -25.80 1.98
CA SER A 33 -13.02 -26.58 1.18
C SER A 33 -12.38 -27.59 0.23
N ILE A 34 -11.10 -27.42 -0.09
CA ILE A 34 -10.32 -28.29 -0.97
C ILE A 34 -9.14 -28.96 -0.26
N GLY A 35 -9.00 -28.76 1.06
CA GLY A 35 -7.91 -29.32 1.85
C GLY A 35 -6.53 -28.75 1.53
N SER A 36 -6.45 -27.54 0.97
CA SER A 36 -5.17 -26.88 0.71
C SER A 36 -4.57 -26.34 2.00
N LEU A 37 -3.25 -26.52 2.16
CA LEU A 37 -2.49 -25.92 3.25
C LEU A 37 -2.22 -24.46 2.95
N TYR A 38 -2.32 -23.61 3.96
CA TYR A 38 -2.00 -22.18 3.87
C TYR A 38 -1.45 -21.68 5.20
N TYR A 39 -0.75 -20.54 5.11
CA TYR A 39 -0.24 -19.86 6.27
C TYR A 39 -1.37 -19.09 6.97
N THR A 40 -1.55 -19.33 8.28
CA THR A 40 -2.68 -18.83 9.08
C THR A 40 -2.38 -17.56 9.87
N ASN A 41 -1.23 -16.91 9.62
CA ASN A 41 -0.82 -15.62 10.18
C ASN A 41 -0.24 -15.62 11.62
N GLU A 42 1.10 -15.58 11.75
CA GLU A 42 1.79 -15.16 12.98
C GLU A 42 2.46 -13.76 12.84
N SER A 43 2.65 -13.24 11.63
CA SER A 43 3.14 -11.88 11.37
C SER A 43 2.89 -11.46 9.91
N PHE A 44 2.27 -10.30 9.68
CA PHE A 44 2.21 -9.65 8.37
C PHE A 44 3.09 -8.41 8.37
N THR A 45 3.95 -8.25 7.37
CA THR A 45 4.74 -7.03 7.17
C THR A 45 3.95 -6.08 6.26
N ASN A 46 3.45 -4.97 6.79
CA ASN A 46 2.59 -4.06 6.03
C ASN A 46 3.02 -2.60 6.26
N LEU A 47 4.25 -2.32 5.80
CA LEU A 47 5.01 -1.13 6.15
C LEU A 47 4.99 -0.02 5.09
N SER A 48 4.98 -0.39 3.80
CA SER A 48 5.24 0.57 2.72
C SER A 48 4.41 0.29 1.48
N PRO A 49 3.90 1.32 0.78
CA PRO A 49 3.11 1.15 -0.43
C PRO A 49 3.91 0.61 -1.62
N ILE A 50 5.22 0.39 -1.49
CA ILE A 50 6.02 -0.31 -2.51
C ILE A 50 5.65 -1.79 -2.62
N TYR A 51 5.11 -2.38 -1.56
CA TYR A 51 4.63 -3.75 -1.57
C TYR A 51 3.25 -3.80 -2.22
N GLY A 52 3.10 -4.65 -3.24
CA GLY A 52 1.85 -4.75 -3.99
C GLY A 52 0.63 -5.11 -3.14
N SER A 53 0.80 -5.85 -2.05
CA SER A 53 -0.25 -6.17 -1.09
C SER A 53 -0.61 -5.00 -0.16
N THR A 54 0.32 -4.09 0.11
CA THR A 54 0.11 -2.90 0.93
C THR A 54 -0.48 -1.74 0.13
N TYR A 55 -0.16 -1.64 -1.16
CA TYR A 55 -0.58 -0.50 -1.99
C TYR A 55 -2.11 -0.24 -1.98
N PRO A 56 -3.00 -1.25 -2.03
CA PRO A 56 -4.45 -1.03 -1.91
C PRO A 56 -4.87 -0.34 -0.61
N ASP A 57 -4.16 -0.59 0.49
CA ASP A 57 -4.45 0.01 1.79
C ASP A 57 -4.26 1.54 1.76
N TYR A 58 -3.28 2.01 0.97
CA TYR A 58 -3.03 3.43 0.72
C TYR A 58 -4.06 4.09 -0.20
N GLN A 59 -4.92 3.30 -0.83
CA GLN A 59 -6.01 3.75 -1.70
C GLN A 59 -7.40 3.54 -1.06
N GLY A 60 -7.44 3.32 0.26
CA GLY A 60 -8.67 3.08 1.01
C GLY A 60 -9.33 1.74 0.70
N GLY A 61 -8.56 0.80 0.16
CA GLY A 61 -8.95 -0.60 -0.04
C GLY A 61 -8.26 -1.52 0.97
N VAL A 62 -8.19 -2.79 0.61
CA VAL A 62 -7.38 -3.78 1.33
C VAL A 62 -6.71 -4.72 0.36
N GLY A 63 -5.44 -5.05 0.61
CA GLY A 63 -4.70 -6.06 -0.11
C GLY A 63 -3.98 -7.02 0.85
N THR A 64 -3.72 -8.23 0.38
CA THR A 64 -2.87 -9.18 1.10
C THR A 64 -2.17 -10.09 0.11
N THR A 65 -0.94 -10.49 0.45
CA THR A 65 -0.21 -11.48 -0.33
C THR A 65 -0.60 -12.87 0.14
N LEU A 66 -0.95 -13.73 -0.81
CA LEU A 66 -1.06 -15.16 -0.55
C LEU A 66 0.13 -15.84 -1.20
N GLU A 67 1.08 -16.20 -0.34
CA GLU A 67 2.30 -16.87 -0.77
C GLU A 67 1.98 -18.32 -1.13
N VAL A 68 2.40 -18.71 -2.34
CA VAL A 68 2.35 -20.10 -2.78
C VAL A 68 3.77 -20.58 -3.00
N GLY A 69 4.08 -21.77 -2.49
CA GLY A 69 5.39 -22.36 -2.74
C GLY A 69 5.58 -22.67 -4.23
N SER A 70 6.81 -22.49 -4.71
CA SER A 70 7.16 -22.80 -6.09
C SER A 70 6.88 -24.28 -6.41
N SER A 71 6.42 -24.54 -7.64
CA SER A 71 6.33 -25.87 -8.25
C SER A 71 7.45 -26.10 -9.27
N ALA A 72 8.42 -25.19 -9.37
CA ALA A 72 9.43 -25.14 -10.43
C ALA A 72 8.82 -25.21 -11.85
N GLY A 73 7.58 -24.73 -12.02
CA GLY A 73 6.86 -24.71 -13.29
C GLY A 73 6.13 -26.00 -13.67
N VAL A 74 6.37 -27.12 -12.96
CA VAL A 74 5.70 -28.41 -13.25
C VAL A 74 5.28 -29.10 -11.95
N ALA A 75 6.25 -29.68 -11.23
CA ALA A 75 6.03 -30.29 -9.93
C ALA A 75 7.33 -30.41 -9.14
N ILE A 76 7.24 -30.29 -7.82
CA ILE A 76 8.30 -30.64 -6.88
C ILE A 76 7.71 -31.44 -5.71
N GLU A 77 8.52 -32.26 -5.06
CA GLU A 77 8.10 -33.04 -3.89
C GLU A 77 8.96 -32.64 -2.67
N PRO A 78 8.64 -31.52 -2.00
CA PRO A 78 9.24 -31.16 -0.72
C PRO A 78 8.76 -32.11 0.40
N GLU A 79 9.32 -31.95 1.61
CA GLU A 79 8.93 -32.73 2.80
C GLU A 79 7.42 -32.68 3.10
N ALA A 80 6.76 -31.57 2.74
CA ALA A 80 5.32 -31.39 2.90
C ALA A 80 4.46 -32.10 1.82
N GLY A 81 5.07 -32.90 0.95
CA GLY A 81 4.42 -33.67 -0.12
C GLY A 81 4.40 -32.97 -1.49
N LEU A 82 3.92 -33.70 -2.50
CA LEU A 82 3.90 -33.27 -3.90
C LEU A 82 3.16 -31.94 -4.11
N ARG A 83 3.84 -30.98 -4.72
CA ARG A 83 3.31 -29.70 -5.18
C ARG A 83 3.39 -29.62 -6.69
N THR A 84 2.25 -29.40 -7.34
CA THR A 84 2.17 -29.28 -8.79
C THR A 84 1.80 -27.85 -9.19
N PHE A 85 2.17 -27.45 -10.40
CA PHE A 85 1.76 -26.17 -10.96
C PHE A 85 0.24 -26.07 -11.09
N SER A 86 -0.44 -27.20 -11.38
CA SER A 86 -1.90 -27.26 -11.44
C SER A 86 -2.56 -27.00 -10.07
N HIS A 87 -1.96 -27.44 -8.95
CA HIS A 87 -2.43 -27.07 -7.62
C HIS A 87 -2.32 -25.56 -7.39
N ASN A 88 -1.17 -24.95 -7.75
CA ASN A 88 -1.00 -23.49 -7.60
C ASN A 88 -2.03 -22.70 -8.42
N ILE A 89 -2.33 -23.13 -9.65
CA ILE A 89 -3.37 -22.49 -10.48
C ILE A 89 -4.75 -22.63 -9.84
N ARG A 90 -5.12 -23.84 -9.39
CA ARG A 90 -6.42 -24.11 -8.75
C ARG A 90 -6.61 -23.22 -7.52
N ASP A 91 -5.60 -23.17 -6.66
CA ASP A 91 -5.68 -22.43 -5.40
C ASP A 91 -5.76 -20.92 -5.66
N ASN A 92 -4.92 -20.39 -6.57
CA ASN A 92 -4.97 -18.99 -6.99
C ASN A 92 -6.34 -18.61 -7.58
N PHE A 93 -6.94 -19.48 -8.39
CA PHE A 93 -8.28 -19.28 -8.93
C PHE A 93 -9.34 -19.20 -7.81
N LEU A 94 -9.34 -20.16 -6.88
CA LEU A 94 -10.33 -20.19 -5.79
C LEU A 94 -10.18 -18.99 -4.85
N ILE A 95 -8.95 -18.61 -4.53
CA ILE A 95 -8.64 -17.39 -3.79
C ILE A 95 -9.17 -16.15 -4.51
N SER A 96 -8.97 -16.05 -5.83
CA SER A 96 -9.46 -14.91 -6.62
C SER A 96 -10.99 -14.82 -6.56
N ILE A 97 -11.69 -15.94 -6.66
CA ILE A 97 -13.15 -16.00 -6.48
C ILE A 97 -13.55 -15.62 -5.04
N ALA A 98 -12.80 -16.08 -4.03
CA ALA A 98 -13.05 -15.74 -2.64
C ALA A 98 -12.87 -14.24 -2.35
N ALA A 99 -11.89 -13.58 -2.99
CA ALA A 99 -11.71 -12.14 -2.90
C ALA A 99 -12.92 -11.38 -3.48
N LEU A 100 -13.46 -11.83 -4.61
CA LEU A 100 -14.67 -11.26 -5.21
C LEU A 100 -15.90 -11.46 -4.30
N ARG A 101 -16.01 -12.63 -3.66
CA ARG A 101 -17.07 -12.88 -2.65
C ARG A 101 -16.92 -11.96 -1.46
N ALA A 102 -15.73 -11.85 -0.87
CA ALA A 102 -15.46 -10.92 0.21
C ALA A 102 -15.85 -9.48 -0.16
N ALA A 103 -15.49 -9.03 -1.37
CA ALA A 103 -15.82 -7.69 -1.86
C ALA A 103 -17.33 -7.44 -2.01
N THR A 104 -18.10 -8.47 -2.38
CA THR A 104 -19.54 -8.36 -2.62
C THR A 104 -20.36 -8.55 -1.35
N GLU A 105 -20.02 -9.52 -0.52
CA GLU A 105 -20.69 -9.83 0.75
C GLU A 105 -20.41 -8.75 1.81
N GLU A 106 -19.18 -8.23 1.87
CA GLU A 106 -18.76 -7.22 2.85
C GLU A 106 -18.77 -5.79 2.28
N LYS A 107 -19.48 -5.58 1.17
CA LYS A 107 -19.54 -4.31 0.42
C LYS A 107 -19.79 -3.09 1.31
N ALA A 108 -20.72 -3.20 2.27
CA ALA A 108 -21.07 -2.09 3.14
C ALA A 108 -19.88 -1.67 4.04
N VAL A 109 -19.16 -2.66 4.58
CA VAL A 109 -17.98 -2.43 5.43
C VAL A 109 -16.86 -1.79 4.61
N LEU A 110 -16.59 -2.32 3.42
CA LEU A 110 -15.53 -1.84 2.53
C LEU A 110 -15.79 -0.41 2.04
N LEU A 111 -17.02 -0.09 1.61
CA LEU A 111 -17.37 1.26 1.15
C LEU A 111 -17.34 2.29 2.29
N ASN A 112 -17.78 1.91 3.48
CA ASN A 112 -17.67 2.77 4.65
C ASN A 112 -16.20 3.02 5.02
N HIS A 113 -15.38 1.98 5.01
CA HIS A 113 -13.94 2.12 5.23
C HIS A 113 -13.32 3.08 4.20
N GLN A 114 -13.57 2.90 2.90
CA GLN A 114 -13.01 3.77 1.87
C GLN A 114 -13.42 5.24 2.07
N LYS A 115 -14.69 5.49 2.37
CA LYS A 115 -15.19 6.84 2.65
C LYS A 115 -14.50 7.45 3.88
N ASP A 116 -14.39 6.70 4.97
CA ASP A 116 -13.79 7.19 6.22
C ASP A 116 -12.27 7.33 6.09
N PHE A 117 -11.63 6.49 5.27
CA PHE A 117 -10.22 6.59 4.91
C PHE A 117 -9.90 7.95 4.29
N PHE A 118 -10.62 8.34 3.23
CA PHE A 118 -10.37 9.62 2.55
C PHE A 118 -10.77 10.83 3.40
N LYS A 119 -11.86 10.74 4.18
CA LYS A 119 -12.24 11.80 5.13
C LYS A 119 -11.20 12.02 6.23
N SER A 120 -10.71 10.93 6.81
CA SER A 120 -9.68 10.99 7.85
C SER A 120 -8.35 11.46 7.28
N ALA A 121 -8.02 11.15 6.02
CA ALA A 121 -6.83 11.67 5.34
C ALA A 121 -6.84 13.21 5.27
N LEU A 122 -7.98 13.82 4.91
CA LEU A 122 -8.12 15.29 4.94
C LEU A 122 -7.96 15.86 6.35
N THR A 123 -8.53 15.18 7.35
CA THR A 123 -8.39 15.58 8.76
C THR A 123 -6.94 15.49 9.23
N SER A 124 -6.19 14.48 8.78
CA SER A 124 -4.75 14.33 9.04
C SER A 124 -3.94 15.45 8.35
N ALA A 125 -4.26 15.79 7.11
CA ALA A 125 -3.64 16.92 6.41
C ALA A 125 -3.88 18.25 7.13
N ASP A 126 -5.09 18.49 7.63
CA ASP A 126 -5.46 19.71 8.34
C ASP A 126 -4.66 19.88 9.65
N LYS A 127 -4.22 18.78 10.28
CA LYS A 127 -3.41 18.78 11.51
C LYS A 127 -1.93 19.06 11.30
N GLN A 128 -1.41 18.95 10.07
CA GLN A 128 0.00 19.22 9.80
C GLN A 128 0.34 20.70 9.97
N ALA A 129 1.56 21.00 10.43
CA ALA A 129 2.04 22.37 10.51
C ALA A 129 2.22 22.95 9.10
N GLU A 130 2.86 22.17 8.22
CA GLU A 130 3.01 22.46 6.80
C GLU A 130 1.69 22.22 6.07
N LYS A 131 1.40 23.07 5.07
CA LYS A 131 0.17 22.98 4.27
C LYS A 131 0.43 22.59 2.82
N TYR A 132 1.69 22.54 2.41
CA TYR A 132 2.11 22.22 1.07
C TYR A 132 3.56 21.76 1.03
N ILE A 133 3.91 21.01 -0.02
CA ILE A 133 5.31 20.74 -0.42
C ILE A 133 5.63 21.60 -1.63
N VAL A 134 6.83 22.18 -1.66
CA VAL A 134 7.42 22.75 -2.88
C VAL A 134 8.55 21.85 -3.34
N PHE A 135 8.54 21.49 -4.62
CA PHE A 135 9.57 20.65 -5.22
C PHE A 135 9.90 21.13 -6.64
N GLY A 136 11.05 20.69 -7.17
CA GLY A 136 11.44 20.94 -8.54
C GLY A 136 12.94 21.06 -8.73
N SER A 137 13.41 20.70 -9.92
CA SER A 137 14.78 20.86 -10.39
C SER A 137 14.85 21.97 -11.42
N LYS A 138 15.66 23.01 -11.14
CA LYS A 138 15.95 24.09 -12.09
C LYS A 138 16.68 23.58 -13.34
N ASN A 139 17.56 22.61 -13.15
CA ASN A 139 18.50 22.17 -14.19
C ASN A 139 17.99 20.95 -14.98
N ASP A 140 16.95 20.25 -14.50
CA ASP A 140 16.42 19.05 -15.12
C ASP A 140 14.89 19.09 -15.24
N LYS A 141 14.41 19.54 -16.40
CA LYS A 141 12.99 19.59 -16.71
C LYS A 141 12.39 18.20 -16.94
N SER A 142 13.20 17.23 -17.38
CA SER A 142 12.75 15.85 -17.62
C SER A 142 12.43 15.16 -16.31
N LEU A 143 13.28 15.34 -15.29
CA LEU A 143 13.04 14.85 -13.93
C LEU A 143 11.72 15.40 -13.36
N ASN A 144 11.49 16.71 -13.48
CA ASN A 144 10.23 17.31 -13.05
C ASN A 144 9.03 16.68 -13.77
N SER A 145 9.12 16.52 -15.10
CA SER A 145 8.03 16.00 -15.92
C SER A 145 7.68 14.55 -15.54
N ILE A 146 8.70 13.69 -15.36
CA ILE A 146 8.50 12.29 -14.95
C ILE A 146 7.87 12.22 -13.56
N PHE A 147 8.39 13.00 -12.61
CA PHE A 147 7.88 12.97 -11.25
C PHE A 147 6.43 13.48 -11.16
N ILE A 148 6.11 14.57 -11.86
CA ILE A 148 4.73 15.07 -11.97
C ILE A 148 3.82 14.02 -12.59
N ASN A 149 4.25 13.33 -13.65
CA ASN A 149 3.46 12.26 -14.25
C ASN A 149 3.13 11.15 -13.25
N HIS A 150 4.08 10.74 -12.40
CA HIS A 150 3.82 9.77 -11.34
C HIS A 150 2.82 10.31 -10.29
N LEU A 151 2.99 11.55 -9.83
CA LEU A 151 2.04 12.17 -8.89
C LEU A 151 0.62 12.20 -9.46
N LEU A 152 0.48 12.59 -10.74
CA LEU A 152 -0.82 12.65 -11.42
C LEU A 152 -1.44 11.26 -11.66
N GLN A 153 -0.63 10.22 -11.89
CA GLN A 153 -1.11 8.83 -11.94
C GLN A 153 -1.77 8.40 -10.62
N HIS A 154 -1.21 8.86 -9.50
CA HIS A 154 -1.78 8.66 -8.16
C HIS A 154 -2.90 9.65 -7.81
N LYS A 155 -3.36 10.50 -8.75
CA LYS A 155 -4.38 11.53 -8.52
C LYS A 155 -3.98 12.55 -7.45
N ILE A 156 -2.69 12.85 -7.35
CA ILE A 156 -2.17 13.92 -6.51
C ILE A 156 -2.23 15.22 -7.31
N ASP A 157 -2.89 16.24 -6.75
CA ASP A 157 -3.00 17.56 -7.35
C ASP A 157 -1.67 18.30 -7.23
N VAL A 158 -1.14 18.77 -8.36
CA VAL A 158 0.14 19.49 -8.47
C VAL A 158 -0.10 20.77 -9.27
N TYR A 159 0.48 21.88 -8.80
CA TYR A 159 0.37 23.19 -9.42
C TYR A 159 1.75 23.75 -9.70
N GLU A 160 1.89 24.57 -10.75
CA GLU A 160 3.10 25.36 -10.93
C GLU A 160 3.28 26.35 -9.78
N LEU A 161 4.53 26.58 -9.38
CA LEU A 161 4.84 27.55 -8.33
C LEU A 161 4.56 28.97 -8.85
N PRO A 162 3.65 29.75 -8.23
CA PRO A 162 3.20 31.03 -8.77
C PRO A 162 4.21 32.18 -8.57
N ALA A 163 5.11 32.05 -7.61
CA ALA A 163 6.13 33.05 -7.29
C ALA A 163 7.38 32.36 -6.73
N ALA A 164 8.55 32.98 -6.89
CA ALA A 164 9.79 32.43 -6.32
C ALA A 164 9.64 32.19 -4.81
N PHE A 165 10.11 31.04 -4.35
CA PHE A 165 9.96 30.58 -2.98
C PHE A 165 11.31 30.11 -2.44
N SER A 166 11.59 30.35 -1.16
CA SER A 166 12.79 29.85 -0.50
C SER A 166 12.41 29.21 0.83
N GLN A 167 12.97 28.04 1.11
CA GLN A 167 12.77 27.30 2.36
C GLN A 167 14.10 26.70 2.80
N GLY A 168 14.62 27.17 3.93
CA GLY A 168 15.99 26.90 4.33
C GLY A 168 16.97 27.35 3.23
N ASP A 169 17.90 26.46 2.85
CA ASP A 169 18.88 26.71 1.80
C ASP A 169 18.36 26.43 0.38
N LYS A 170 17.14 25.91 0.24
CA LYS A 170 16.54 25.57 -1.05
C LYS A 170 15.84 26.80 -1.64
N LYS A 171 16.17 27.12 -2.90
CA LYS A 171 15.55 28.19 -3.69
C LYS A 171 14.80 27.59 -4.87
N PHE A 172 13.57 28.04 -5.07
CA PHE A 172 12.67 27.56 -6.12
C PHE A 172 12.27 28.72 -7.03
N GLU A 173 12.42 28.51 -8.34
CA GLU A 173 12.13 29.50 -9.37
C GLU A 173 10.86 29.14 -10.15
N VAL A 174 10.07 30.15 -10.51
CA VAL A 174 8.89 30.01 -11.36
C VAL A 174 9.27 29.34 -12.68
N GLY A 175 8.43 28.42 -13.16
CA GLY A 175 8.68 27.64 -14.38
C GLY A 175 9.63 26.45 -14.22
N SER A 176 10.18 26.23 -13.03
CA SER A 176 10.99 25.04 -12.71
C SER A 176 10.64 24.37 -11.38
N ALA A 177 9.63 24.89 -10.69
CA ALA A 177 9.18 24.40 -9.41
C ALA A 177 7.65 24.33 -9.35
N TYR A 178 7.18 23.46 -8.47
CA TYR A 178 5.79 23.06 -8.36
C TYR A 178 5.41 22.98 -6.88
N VAL A 179 4.12 23.12 -6.61
CA VAL A 179 3.55 23.07 -5.27
C VAL A 179 2.45 22.01 -5.20
N ILE A 180 2.47 21.23 -4.12
CA ILE A 180 1.46 20.20 -3.81
C ILE A 180 0.76 20.61 -2.51
N PRO A 181 -0.54 20.95 -2.50
CA PRO A 181 -1.26 21.19 -1.26
C PRO A 181 -1.46 19.88 -0.50
N TYR A 182 -1.31 19.90 0.82
CA TYR A 182 -1.50 18.69 1.65
C TYR A 182 -2.95 18.24 1.67
N ARG A 183 -3.88 19.20 1.68
CA ARG A 183 -5.30 18.96 1.89
C ARG A 183 -5.99 18.42 0.63
N GLN A 184 -5.73 17.16 0.32
CA GLN A 184 -6.32 16.43 -0.79
C GLN A 184 -6.57 14.96 -0.41
N ALA A 185 -7.42 14.26 -1.18
CA ALA A 185 -7.82 12.89 -0.87
C ALA A 185 -6.60 11.94 -0.76
N GLN A 186 -5.61 12.13 -1.62
CA GLN A 186 -4.41 11.30 -1.72
C GLN A 186 -3.32 11.66 -0.70
N TYR A 187 -3.66 12.38 0.37
CA TYR A 187 -2.71 12.86 1.38
C TYR A 187 -1.84 11.74 1.98
N ARG A 188 -2.38 10.53 2.20
CA ARG A 188 -1.59 9.41 2.77
C ARG A 188 -0.52 8.89 1.81
N VAL A 189 -0.82 8.83 0.51
CA VAL A 189 0.18 8.51 -0.52
C VAL A 189 1.21 9.63 -0.60
N LEU A 190 0.76 10.89 -0.61
CA LEU A 190 1.64 12.05 -0.61
C LEU A 190 2.60 12.02 0.59
N GLN A 191 2.08 11.75 1.79
CA GLN A 191 2.88 11.60 2.99
C GLN A 191 3.93 10.51 2.80
N SER A 192 3.57 9.32 2.33
CA SER A 192 4.53 8.23 2.11
C SER A 192 5.60 8.54 1.06
N ILE A 193 5.31 9.35 0.03
CA ILE A 193 6.29 9.73 -1.00
C ILE A 193 7.35 10.68 -0.44
N PHE A 194 6.95 11.60 0.44
CA PHE A 194 7.81 12.67 0.96
C PHE A 194 8.25 12.47 2.41
N GLU A 195 7.87 11.36 3.04
CA GLU A 195 8.29 11.01 4.39
C GLU A 195 9.78 10.65 4.40
N GLU A 196 10.56 11.42 5.14
CA GLU A 196 11.96 11.09 5.44
C GLU A 196 12.00 10.05 6.57
N SER A 197 11.72 8.78 6.24
CA SER A 197 11.78 7.69 7.23
C SER A 197 13.22 7.43 7.66
N THR A 198 13.61 7.96 8.83
CA THR A 198 14.97 7.83 9.40
C THR A 198 15.11 6.77 10.49
N GLN A 199 14.01 6.18 10.97
CA GLN A 199 14.06 5.13 12.00
C GLN A 199 13.09 3.99 11.69
N LEU A 200 13.66 2.85 11.28
CA LEU A 200 12.97 1.57 11.30
C LEU A 200 13.39 0.85 12.58
N ASP A 201 12.73 1.15 13.70
CA ASP A 201 12.99 0.46 14.95
C ASP A 201 12.59 -1.02 14.84
N GLY A 202 13.59 -1.90 14.85
CA GLY A 202 13.38 -3.34 15.11
C GLY A 202 12.91 -4.19 13.93
N LEU A 203 13.12 -3.77 12.67
CA LEU A 203 12.89 -4.67 11.54
C LEU A 203 14.08 -5.63 11.36
N ASN A 204 13.83 -6.91 11.64
CA ASN A 204 14.52 -7.99 10.94
C ASN A 204 14.12 -7.90 9.47
N PHE A 205 14.82 -7.07 8.71
CA PHE A 205 14.64 -6.93 7.27
C PHE A 205 14.97 -8.29 6.64
N TYR A 206 13.96 -8.97 6.11
CA TYR A 206 14.21 -10.02 5.13
C TYR A 206 14.57 -9.33 3.84
N ASP A 207 15.82 -9.50 3.43
CA ASP A 207 16.29 -9.19 2.09
C ASP A 207 15.38 -9.90 1.07
N ILE A 208 14.66 -9.10 0.29
CA ILE A 208 13.91 -9.57 -0.88
C ILE A 208 14.61 -9.07 -2.15
N SER A 209 15.92 -9.28 -2.25
CA SER A 209 16.52 -9.61 -3.54
C SER A 209 16.31 -11.10 -3.80
N ALA A 210 15.41 -11.41 -4.73
CA ALA A 210 15.45 -12.70 -5.44
C ALA A 210 16.69 -12.76 -6.34
#